data_AF-A7S8C0-F1
#
_entry.id   AF-A7S8C0-F1
#
_cell.length_a   1.000
_cell.length_b   1.000
_cell.length_c   1.000
_cell.angle_alpha   90.00
_cell.angle_beta   90.00
_cell.angle_gamma   90.00
#
_symmetry.space_group_name_H-M   'P 1'
#
loop_
_entity.id
_entity.type
_entity.pdbx_description
1 polymer ?
#
loop_
_entity_poly.entity_id
_entity_poly.type
_entity_poly.pdbx_seq_one_letter_code
_entity_poly.pdbx_strand_id
1 'polypeptide(L)' 'RKRPVFHPDVVARLEQFFAKRRYINAEQRYALAKEINMTEEQIKSWFHNKRTAMKRK' A
#
# COMPACT_ATOMS: atom_id res chain seq x y z
N ARG A 1 -15.20 -10.28 -9.75
CA ARG A 1 -14.42 -9.03 -9.49
C ARG A 1 -12.98 -9.28 -9.96
N LYS A 2 -12.50 -8.62 -11.04
CA LYS A 2 -11.10 -8.77 -11.48
C LYS A 2 -10.17 -8.24 -10.38
N ARG A 3 -9.16 -9.01 -9.98
CA ARG A 3 -8.10 -8.53 -9.09
C ARG A 3 -7.26 -7.52 -9.87
N PRO A 4 -7.12 -6.27 -9.42
CA PRO A 4 -6.19 -5.34 -10.03
C PRO A 4 -4.77 -5.89 -9.89
N VAL A 5 -4.07 -6.01 -11.00
CA VAL A 5 -2.61 -6.22 -10.99
C VAL A 5 -1.99 -4.84 -10.88
N PHE A 6 -1.31 -4.57 -9.77
CA PHE A 6 -0.62 -3.30 -9.60
C PHE A 6 0.61 -3.26 -10.52
N HIS A 7 0.86 -2.10 -11.14
CA HIS A 7 2.10 -1.90 -11.89
C HIS A 7 3.32 -2.07 -10.97
N PRO A 8 4.46 -2.59 -11.49
CA PRO A 8 5.67 -2.77 -10.68
C PRO A 8 6.11 -1.49 -9.96
N ASP A 9 5.98 -0.33 -10.62
CA ASP A 9 6.36 0.98 -10.06
C ASP A 9 5.51 1.35 -8.83
N VAL A 10 4.21 1.05 -8.90
CA VAL A 10 3.25 1.26 -7.82
C VAL A 10 3.60 0.37 -6.63
N VAL A 11 3.92 -0.90 -6.88
CA VAL A 11 4.36 -1.84 -5.84
C VAL A 11 5.66 -1.38 -5.21
N ALA A 12 6.66 -0.99 -6.01
CA ALA A 12 7.93 -0.50 -5.52
C ALA A 12 7.77 0.72 -4.61
N ARG A 13 6.88 1.66 -4.97
CA ARG A 13 6.58 2.83 -4.13
C ARG A 13 5.89 2.46 -2.82
N LEU A 14 4.91 1.56 -2.86
CA LEU A 14 4.26 1.01 -1.65
C LEU A 14 5.26 0.33 -0.72
N GLU A 15 6.18 -0.46 -1.28
CA GLU A 15 7.22 -1.15 -0.52
C GLU A 15 8.25 -0.19 0.07
N GLN A 16 8.69 0.82 -0.68
CA GLN A 16 9.58 1.86 -0.18
C GLN A 16 8.96 2.63 0.98
N PHE A 17 7.67 2.97 0.88
CA PHE A 17 6.95 3.63 1.97
C PHE A 17 6.80 2.69 3.17
N PHE A 18 6.43 1.43 2.94
CA PHE A 18 6.27 0.41 3.99
C PHE A 18 7.56 0.13 4.75
N ALA A 19 8.70 0.13 4.06
CA ALA A 19 10.02 -0.04 4.67
C ALA A 19 10.33 1.09 5.66
N LYS A 20 9.88 2.32 5.37
CA LYS A 20 10.01 3.48 6.28
C LYS A 20 8.95 3.46 7.38
N ARG A 21 7.71 3.08 7.05
CA ARG A 21 6.54 3.13 7.95
C ARG A 21 5.60 1.94 7.71
N ARG A 22 5.56 0.98 8.63
CA ARG A 22 4.67 -0.20 8.56
C ARG A 22 3.19 0.11 8.78
N TYR A 23 2.90 1.29 9.34
CA TYR A 23 1.56 1.80 9.59
C TYR A 23 1.45 3.20 9.00
N ILE A 24 0.34 3.48 8.34
CA ILE A 24 0.06 4.78 7.73
C ILE A 24 -1.15 5.39 8.43
N ASN A 25 -1.11 6.70 8.66
CA ASN A 25 -2.27 7.46 9.10
C ASN A 25 -3.13 7.89 7.89
N ALA A 26 -4.25 8.56 8.12
CA ALA A 26 -5.16 8.99 7.06
C ALA A 26 -4.50 9.97 6.08
N GLU A 27 -3.74 10.94 6.59
CA GLU A 27 -3.04 11.94 5.78
C GLU A 27 -1.99 11.32 4.85
N GLN A 28 -1.15 10.42 5.38
CA GLN A 28 -0.14 9.69 4.60
C GLN A 28 -0.79 8.80 3.54
N ARG A 29 -1.92 8.18 3.88
CA ARG A 29 -2.68 7.36 2.94
C ARG A 29 -3.25 8.19 1.81
N TYR A 30 -3.80 9.37 2.11
CA TYR A 30 -4.31 10.30 1.12
C TYR A 30 -3.19 10.84 0.21
N ALA A 31 -2.05 11.24 0.78
CA ALA A 31 -0.91 11.70 0.01
C ALA A 31 -0.38 10.60 -0.93
N LEU A 32 -0.21 9.38 -0.42
CA LEU A 32 0.25 8.24 -1.20
C LEU A 32 -0.76 7.83 -2.28
N ALA A 33 -2.06 7.87 -1.97
CA ALA A 33 -3.15 7.63 -2.91
C ALA A 33 -3.07 8.55 -4.12
N LYS A 34 -2.88 9.85 -3.89
CA LYS A 34 -2.69 10.83 -4.97
C LYS A 34 -1.40 10.60 -5.76
N GLU A 35 -0.32 10.24 -5.07
CA GLU A 35 0.99 10.07 -5.70
C GLU A 35 1.01 8.90 -6.70
N ILE A 36 0.44 7.75 -6.33
CA ILE A 36 0.49 6.52 -7.16
C ILE A 36 -0.84 6.24 -7.86
N ASN A 37 -1.75 7.21 -7.88
CA ASN A 37 -3.09 7.14 -8.47
C ASN A 37 -3.89 5.90 -8.03
N MET A 38 -3.93 5.66 -6.72
CA MET A 38 -4.68 4.57 -6.08
C MET A 38 -5.73 5.12 -5.13
N THR A 39 -6.72 4.32 -4.77
CA THR A 39 -7.67 4.71 -3.73
C THR A 39 -7.11 4.44 -2.34
N GLU A 40 -7.55 5.23 -1.35
CA GLU A 40 -7.18 5.00 0.05
C GLU A 40 -7.52 3.57 0.51
N GLU A 41 -8.65 3.02 0.08
CA GLU A 41 -9.07 1.66 0.46
C GLU A 41 -8.12 0.59 -0.10
N GLN A 42 -7.60 0.78 -1.31
CA GLN A 42 -6.60 -0.12 -1.91
C GLN A 42 -5.28 -0.06 -1.14
N ILE A 43 -4.81 1.14 -0.78
CA ILE A 43 -3.59 1.31 0.02
C ILE A 43 -3.79 0.70 1.40
N LYS A 44 -4.88 1.00 2.08
CA LYS A 44 -5.24 0.41 3.39
C LYS A 44 -5.20 -1.12 3.34
N SER A 45 -5.83 -1.72 2.33
CA SER A 45 -5.86 -3.18 2.12
C SER A 45 -4.46 -3.74 1.83
N TRP A 46 -3.67 -3.05 1.02
CA TRP A 46 -2.29 -3.46 0.72
C TRP A 46 -1.42 -3.47 1.99
N PHE A 47 -1.49 -2.40 2.80
CA PHE A 47 -0.74 -2.31 4.06
C PHE A 47 -1.20 -3.35 5.08
N HIS A 48 -2.51 -3.64 5.14
CA HIS A 48 -3.02 -4.73 5.96
C HIS A 48 -2.45 -6.08 5.51
N ASN A 49 -2.54 -6.40 4.22
CA ASN A 49 -2.05 -7.65 3.65
C ASN A 49 -0.54 -7.82 3.83
N LYS A 50 0.24 -6.75 3.62
CA LYS A 50 1.72 -6.77 3.78
C LYS A 50 2.11 -7.10 5.22
N ARG A 51 1.40 -6.55 6.22
CA ARG A 51 1.62 -6.89 7.65
C ARG A 51 1.22 -8.33 7.96
N THR A 52 0.07 -8.78 7.47
CA THR A 52 -0.39 -10.17 7.66
C THR A 52 0.61 -11.16 7.06
N ALA A 53 1.17 -10.87 5.89
CA ALA A 53 2.22 -11.68 5.28
C ALA A 53 3.50 -11.70 6.12
N MET A 54 3.90 -10.57 6.72
CA MET A 54 5.08 -10.50 7.59
C MET A 54 4.92 -11.35 8.87
N LYS A 55 3.71 -11.44 9.43
CA LYS A 55 3.42 -12.26 10.63
C LYS A 55 3.29 -13.75 10.36
N ARG A 56 3.08 -14.15 9.10
CA ARG A 56 2.95 -15.55 8.67
C ARG A 56 4.28 -16.15 8.16
N LYS A 57 5.36 -15.36 8.19
CA LYS A 57 6.75 -15.82 8.09
C LYS A 57 7.31 -15.95 9.50
#